data_AF-A0A932M3N6-F1
#
_entry.id   AF-A0A932M3N6-F1
#
_cell.length_a   1.000
_cell.length_b   1.000
_cell.length_c   1.000
_cell.angle_alpha   90.00
_cell.angle_beta   90.00
_cell.angle_gamma   90.00
#
_symmetry.space_group_name_H-M   'P 1'
#
loop_
_entity.id
_entity.type
_entity.pdbx_description
1 polymer ?
#
loop_
_entity_poly.entity_id
_entity_poly.type
_entity_poly.pdbx_seq_one_letter_code
_entity_poly.pdbx_strand_id
1 'polypeptide(L)'
;MVTERTVGPIRPPSEAHSLLIRVTVNCPWNRCEFCSVFKGKRFQLRTVAEVKDDILAAREQVDAIRRWAEQAGLGDRLGDSARYNGIPWLE
;
A
#
# COMPACT_ATOMS: atom_id res chain seq x y z
N MET A 1 -13.63 -12.38 5.36
CA MET A 1 -12.46 -12.27 6.26
C MET A 1 -11.34 -13.11 5.67
N VAL A 2 -10.19 -12.49 5.40
CA VAL A 2 -9.01 -13.18 4.88
C VAL A 2 -8.43 -14.03 6.00
N THR A 3 -8.59 -15.34 5.93
CA THR A 3 -8.22 -16.29 7.00
C THR A 3 -6.78 -16.81 6.88
N GLU A 4 -6.05 -16.41 5.83
CA GLU A 4 -4.70 -16.87 5.53
C GLU A 4 -3.70 -15.70 5.53
N ARG A 5 -2.46 -15.94 5.99
CA ARG A 5 -1.39 -14.94 5.97
C ARG A 5 -1.03 -14.58 4.53
N THR A 6 -1.51 -13.44 4.06
CA THR A 6 -1.21 -12.93 2.72
C THR A 6 0.19 -12.34 2.63
N VAL A 7 0.85 -12.52 1.49
CA VAL A 7 2.13 -11.86 1.19
C VAL A 7 1.88 -10.36 1.07
N GLY A 8 2.85 -9.54 1.50
CA GLY A 8 2.84 -8.09 1.30
C GLY A 8 2.79 -7.71 -0.19
N PRO A 9 2.54 -6.44 -0.54
CA PRO A 9 2.59 -6.00 -1.93
C PRO A 9 3.97 -6.26 -2.53
N ILE A 10 4.03 -6.96 -3.66
CA ILE A 10 5.25 -7.08 -4.46
C ILE A 10 5.33 -5.81 -5.30
N ARG A 11 6.38 -5.00 -5.11
CA ARG A 11 6.53 -3.69 -5.77
C ARG A 11 7.47 -3.79 -6.96
N PRO A 12 7.01 -3.52 -8.20
CA PRO A 12 7.89 -3.28 -9.32
C PRO A 12 8.75 -2.03 -9.07
N PRO A 13 9.99 -1.96 -9.60
CA PRO A 13 10.85 -0.78 -9.45
C PRO A 13 10.20 0.52 -9.94
N SER A 14 9.40 0.45 -11.00
CA SER A 14 8.67 1.59 -11.56
C SER A 14 7.59 2.17 -10.63
N GLU A 15 7.15 1.40 -9.64
CA GLU A 15 6.08 1.78 -8.69
C GLU A 15 6.62 1.91 -7.26
N ALA A 16 7.95 2.00 -7.08
CA ALA A 16 8.60 2.03 -5.77
C ALA A 16 8.11 3.19 -4.88
N HIS A 17 7.63 4.27 -5.50
CA HIS A 17 7.14 5.47 -4.83
C HIS A 17 5.62 5.63 -4.86
N SER A 18 4.88 4.61 -5.32
CA SER A 18 3.42 4.67 -5.43
C SER A 18 2.72 4.15 -4.17
N LEU A 19 1.58 4.74 -3.83
CA LEU A 19 0.65 4.15 -2.87
C LEU A 19 -0.01 2.93 -3.52
N LEU A 20 0.14 1.74 -2.91
CA LEU A 20 -0.46 0.51 -3.41
C LEU A 20 -1.66 0.11 -2.56
N ILE A 21 -2.85 0.24 -3.12
CA ILE A 21 -4.09 -0.24 -2.52
C ILE A 21 -4.39 -1.64 -3.07
N ARG A 22 -4.60 -2.60 -2.17
CA ARG A 22 -4.80 -3.99 -2.55
C ARG A 22 -6.26 -4.26 -2.89
N VAL A 23 -6.52 -4.67 -4.13
CA VAL A 23 -7.86 -5.05 -4.62
C VAL A 23 -8.10 -6.56 -4.69
N THR A 24 -7.02 -7.35 -4.71
CA THR A 24 -7.04 -8.80 -4.82
C THR A 24 -6.19 -9.46 -3.74
N VAL A 25 -6.53 -10.70 -3.42
CA VAL A 25 -5.70 -11.59 -2.61
C VAL A 25 -5.11 -12.66 -3.54
N ASN A 26 -3.78 -12.82 -3.49
CA ASN A 26 -3.02 -13.70 -4.37
C ASN A 26 -3.14 -13.32 -5.86
N CYS A 27 -2.95 -14.28 -6.77
CA CYS A 27 -2.81 -14.03 -8.22
C CYS A 27 -3.97 -14.68 -9.01
N PRO A 28 -4.72 -13.92 -9.84
CA PRO A 28 -5.75 -14.49 -10.72
C PRO A 28 -5.15 -15.29 -11.89
N TRP A 29 -3.89 -15.01 -12.25
CA TRP A 29 -3.21 -15.68 -13.36
C TRP A 29 -2.58 -17.02 -12.95
N ASN A 30 -1.81 -17.05 -11.86
CA ASN A 30 -1.15 -18.21 -11.23
C ASN A 30 -0.44 -19.24 -12.15
N ARG A 31 -0.12 -18.88 -13.40
CA ARG A 31 0.51 -19.78 -14.40
C ARG A 31 1.98 -19.48 -14.69
N CYS A 32 2.55 -18.43 -14.10
CA CYS A 32 3.98 -18.13 -14.26
C CYS A 32 4.85 -19.28 -13.77
N GLU A 33 5.84 -19.69 -14.56
CA GLU A 33 6.79 -20.77 -14.19
C GLU A 33 7.74 -20.33 -13.07
N PHE A 34 8.18 -19.07 -13.13
CA PHE A 34 9.13 -18.51 -12.17
C PHE A 34 8.52 -18.14 -10.81
N CYS A 35 7.19 -18.02 -10.71
CA CYS A 35 6.56 -17.46 -9.52
C CYS A 35 6.23 -18.57 -8.51
N SER A 36 7.03 -18.69 -7.46
CA SER A 36 6.75 -19.60 -6.33
C SER A 36 5.77 -19.00 -5.30
N VAL A 37 5.60 -17.68 -5.29
CA VAL A 37 4.93 -16.94 -4.20
C VAL A 37 3.43 -17.24 -4.06
N PHE A 38 2.74 -17.39 -5.19
CA PHE A 38 1.28 -17.55 -5.24
C PHE A 38 0.82 -18.95 -5.69
N LYS A 39 1.74 -19.86 -6.02
CA LYS A 39 1.41 -21.22 -6.42
C LYS A 39 0.71 -21.96 -5.28
N GLY A 40 -0.35 -22.69 -5.62
CA GLY A 40 -1.17 -23.40 -4.64
C GLY A 40 -2.05 -22.52 -3.75
N LYS A 41 -1.96 -21.17 -3.85
CA LYS A 41 -2.78 -20.26 -3.06
C LYS A 41 -4.09 -19.91 -3.77
N ARG A 42 -5.15 -19.77 -2.99
CA ARG A 42 -6.49 -19.43 -3.50
C ARG A 42 -6.57 -17.95 -3.87
N PHE A 43 -6.99 -17.67 -5.11
CA PHE A 43 -7.31 -16.31 -5.53
C PHE A 43 -8.65 -15.85 -4.95
N GLN A 44 -8.72 -14.59 -4.50
CA GLN A 44 -9.96 -13.95 -4.07
C GLN A 44 -9.98 -12.46 -4.44
N LEU A 45 -11.16 -11.95 -4.76
CA LEU A 45 -11.40 -10.51 -4.85
C LEU A 45 -11.70 -9.97 -3.45
N ARG A 46 -11.17 -8.78 -3.13
CA ARG A 46 -11.62 -8.03 -1.97
C ARG A 46 -12.91 -7.30 -2.28
N THR A 47 -13.73 -7.10 -1.26
CA THR A 47 -14.95 -6.32 -1.41
C THR A 47 -14.63 -4.85 -1.63
N VAL A 48 -15.54 -4.12 -2.29
CA VAL A 48 -15.40 -2.67 -2.47
C VAL A 48 -15.31 -1.95 -1.12
N ALA A 49 -16.04 -2.43 -0.10
CA ALA A 49 -15.98 -1.88 1.25
C ALA A 49 -14.56 -1.97 1.83
N GLU A 50 -13.95 -3.16 1.81
CA GLU A 50 -12.58 -3.36 2.30
C GLU A 50 -11.55 -2.50 1.55
N VAL A 51 -11.72 -2.31 0.24
CA VAL A 51 -10.84 -1.44 -0.55
C VAL A 51 -11.02 0.04 -0.19
N LYS A 52 -12.26 0.47 0.07
CA LYS A 52 -12.54 1.84 0.55
C LYS A 52 -11.97 2.08 1.94
N ASP A 53 -12.04 1.09 2.82
CA ASP A 53 -11.47 1.18 4.16
C ASP A 53 -9.95 1.38 4.11
N ASP A 54 -9.24 0.67 3.22
CA ASP A 54 -7.79 0.90 3.00
C ASP A 54 -7.49 2.34 2.52
N ILE A 55 -8.32 2.89 1.62
CA ILE A 55 -8.15 4.26 1.11
C ILE A 55 -8.38 5.28 2.22
N LEU A 56 -9.41 5.08 3.04
CA LEU A 56 -9.71 5.94 4.19
C LEU A 56 -8.60 5.87 5.24
N ALA A 57 -8.08 4.67 5.52
CA ALA A 57 -6.95 4.49 6.42
C ALA A 57 -5.71 5.21 5.89
N ALA A 58 -5.40 5.11 4.59
CA ALA A 58 -4.29 5.84 3.98
C ALA A 58 -4.47 7.37 4.13
N ARG A 59 -5.68 7.89 3.92
CA ARG A 59 -6.00 9.30 4.13
C ARG A 59 -5.78 9.73 5.59
N GLU A 60 -6.25 8.94 6.54
CA GLU A 60 -6.08 9.25 7.97
C GLU A 60 -4.60 9.36 8.35
N GLN A 61 -3.76 8.47 7.82
CA GLN A 61 -2.31 8.55 8.01
C GLN A 61 -1.73 9.84 7.41
N VAL A 62 -2.13 10.21 6.19
CA VAL A 62 -1.72 11.48 5.57
C VAL A 62 -2.11 12.67 6.42
N ASP A 63 -3.36 12.71 6.89
CA ASP A 63 -3.86 13.82 7.70
C ASP A 63 -3.10 13.90 9.04
N ALA A 64 -2.76 12.77 9.65
CA ALA A 64 -1.93 12.73 10.87
C ALA A 64 -0.52 13.25 10.63
N ILE A 65 0.12 12.84 9.54
CA ILE A 65 1.47 13.28 9.17
C ILE A 65 1.47 14.79 8.87
N ARG A 66 0.46 15.31 8.17
CA ARG A 66 0.30 16.74 7.91
C ARG A 66 0.17 17.55 9.20
N ARG A 67 -0.71 17.13 10.12
CA ARG A 67 -0.86 17.80 11.43
C ARG A 67 0.43 17.82 12.23
N TRP A 68 1.16 16.70 12.26
CA TRP A 68 2.47 16.65 12.92
C TRP A 68 3.46 17.60 12.25
N ALA A 69 3.49 17.64 10.92
CA ALA A 69 4.40 18.49 10.16
C ALA A 69 4.12 19.99 10.39
N GLU A 70 2.86 20.38 10.48
CA GLU A 70 2.45 21.73 10.88
C GLU A 70 2.98 22.10 12.27
N GLN A 71 2.78 21.21 13.26
CA GLN A 71 3.29 21.41 14.63
C GLN A 71 4.81 21.47 14.70
N ALA A 72 5.49 20.70 13.84
CA ALA A 72 6.94 20.66 13.76
C ALA A 72 7.55 21.84 12.96
N GLY A 73 6.72 22.70 12.34
CA GLY A 73 7.21 23.81 11.52
C GLY A 73 7.94 23.36 10.25
N LEU A 74 7.54 22.21 9.66
CA LEU A 74 8.17 21.67 8.46
C LEU A 74 7.89 22.49 7.19
N GLY A 75 6.83 23.31 7.19
CA GLY A 75 6.48 24.19 6.07
C GLY A 75 6.17 23.40 4.81
N ASP A 76 6.79 23.78 3.70
CA ASP A 76 6.72 23.14 2.38
C ASP A 76 7.55 21.85 2.26
N ARG A 77 8.34 21.49 3.29
CA ARG A 77 9.27 20.34 3.27
C ARG A 77 8.63 19.00 3.62
N LEU A 78 7.29 18.92 3.63
CA LEU A 78 6.57 17.70 3.99
C LEU A 78 6.95 16.53 3.07
N GLY A 79 6.94 16.73 1.76
CA GLY A 79 7.29 15.70 0.78
C GLY A 79 8.73 15.19 0.94
N ASP A 80 9.69 16.07 1.19
CA ASP A 80 11.09 15.69 1.45
C ASP A 80 11.22 14.85 2.72
N SER A 81 10.55 15.29 3.80
CA SER A 81 10.53 14.56 5.07
C SER A 81 9.85 13.20 4.91
N ALA A 82 8.72 13.12 4.20
CA ALA A 82 7.99 11.88 3.96
C ALA A 82 8.84 10.88 3.17
N ARG A 83 9.52 11.33 2.10
CA ARG A 83 10.44 10.50 1.30
C ARG A 83 11.60 9.97 2.13
N TYR A 84 12.25 10.81 2.94
CA TYR A 84 13.36 10.39 3.81
C TYR A 84 12.92 9.34 4.85
N ASN A 85 11.66 9.38 5.28
CA ASN A 85 11.07 8.46 6.25
C ASN A 85 10.34 7.26 5.62
N GLY A 86 10.54 6.99 4.33
CA GLY A 86 10.00 5.79 3.68
C GLY A 86 8.51 5.86 3.34
N ILE A 87 7.95 7.07 3.23
CA ILE A 87 6.59 7.35 2.74
C ILE A 87 6.70 8.10 1.40
N PRO A 88 7.28 7.48 0.36
CA PRO A 88 7.63 8.19 -0.87
C PRO A 88 6.45 8.63 -1.73
N TRP A 89 5.25 8.14 -1.42
CA TRP A 89 4.00 8.44 -2.12
C TRP A 89 3.28 9.68 -1.56
N LEU A 90 3.78 10.23 -0.44
CA LEU A 90 3.24 11.44 0.17
C LEU A 90 4.11 12.63 -0.26
N GLU A 91 3.51 13.50 -1.07
CA GLU A 91 4.10 14.77 -1.54
C GLU A 91 3.47 15.97 -0.84
#